data_AF-A0A0W8CUQ3-F1
#
_entry.id   AF-A0A0W8CUQ3-F1
#
_cell.length_a   1.000
_cell.length_b   1.000
_cell.length_c   1.000
_cell.angle_alpha   90.00
_cell.angle_beta   90.00
_cell.angle_gamma   90.00
#
_symmetry.space_group_name_H-M   'P 1'
#
loop_
_entity.id
_entity.type
_entity.pdbx_description
1 polymer ?
#
loop_
_entity_poly.entity_id
_entity_poly.type
_entity_poly.pdbx_seq_one_letter_code
_entity_poly.pdbx_strand_id
1 'polypeptide(L)'
;MMEDVNLGERSGVEALMHQWRLYSSSFQNLCLQLRHIQRTTDRFVSVTATLNVTVSESTFENVFPHLKDKFLRSKLLGQHLQVPYSVCFEWDAASWRLSRVETTTNFTTPLLLVLGNLLDVSSVLTRALITRDGAVGINDM
;
A
#
# COMPACT_ATOMS: atom_id res chain seq x y z
N MET A 1 25.35 10.80 -3.59
CA MET A 1 24.24 11.09 -2.66
C MET A 1 23.95 9.78 -1.94
N MET A 2 23.81 9.78 -0.61
CA MET A 2 23.72 8.54 0.17
C MET A 2 22.33 7.92 -0.05
N GLU A 3 22.26 6.83 -0.82
CA GLU A 3 21.08 5.98 -0.93
C GLU A 3 20.95 5.18 0.38
N ASP A 4 20.48 5.85 1.44
CA ASP A 4 20.47 5.27 2.79
C ASP A 4 19.44 4.15 2.97
N VAL A 5 18.41 4.06 2.11
CA VAL A 5 17.34 3.05 2.21
C VAL A 5 16.53 2.93 0.91
N ASN A 6 16.07 1.71 0.60
CA ASN A 6 15.17 1.40 -0.51
C ASN A 6 13.76 1.01 -0.02
N LEU A 7 12.70 1.40 -0.75
CA LEU A 7 11.32 0.95 -0.57
C LEU A 7 10.82 0.34 -1.89
N GLY A 8 10.86 -0.99 -2.01
CA GLY A 8 10.69 -1.65 -3.30
C GLY A 8 11.68 -1.10 -4.33
N GLU A 9 11.16 -0.55 -5.42
CA GLU A 9 11.95 0.04 -6.52
C GLU A 9 12.36 1.51 -6.31
N ARG A 10 12.04 2.11 -5.16
CA ARG A 10 12.28 3.54 -4.88
C ARG A 10 13.44 3.67 -3.91
N SER A 11 14.31 4.66 -4.15
CA SER A 11 15.56 4.83 -3.40
C SER A 11 15.65 6.19 -2.73
N GLY A 12 16.16 6.19 -1.50
CA GLY A 12 16.41 7.38 -0.70
C GLY A 12 15.23 7.83 0.15
N VAL A 13 15.54 8.48 1.28
CA VAL A 13 14.58 8.91 2.30
C VAL A 13 13.48 9.81 1.73
N GLU A 14 13.82 10.70 0.78
CA GLU A 14 12.85 11.59 0.16
C GLU A 14 11.76 10.84 -0.62
N ALA A 15 12.12 9.76 -1.33
CA ALA A 15 11.14 8.94 -2.05
C ALA A 15 10.20 8.21 -1.09
N LEU A 16 10.72 7.73 0.05
CA LEU A 16 9.92 7.14 1.12
C LEU A 16 8.97 8.15 1.74
N MET A 17 9.45 9.35 2.08
CA MET A 17 8.63 10.42 2.65
C MET A 17 7.56 10.89 1.66
N HIS A 18 7.88 10.93 0.37
CA HIS A 18 6.90 11.22 -0.69
C HIS A 18 5.78 10.18 -0.72
N GLN A 19 6.12 8.88 -0.70
CA GLN A 19 5.10 7.81 -0.62
C GLN A 19 4.27 7.90 0.66
N TRP A 20 4.90 8.22 1.81
CA TRP A 20 4.17 8.41 3.06
C TRP A 20 3.13 9.53 2.98
N ARG A 21 3.49 10.64 2.34
CA ARG A 21 2.56 11.76 2.08
C ARG A 21 1.41 11.32 1.19
N LEU A 22 1.70 10.58 0.11
CA LEU A 22 0.67 10.05 -0.79
C LEU A 22 -0.29 9.09 -0.08
N TYR A 23 0.19 8.19 0.78
CA TYR A 23 -0.69 7.31 1.55
C TYR A 23 -1.61 8.12 2.46
N SER A 24 -1.05 9.11 3.16
CA SER A 24 -1.76 9.93 4.13
C SER A 24 -2.76 10.89 3.48
N SER A 25 -2.50 11.34 2.25
CA SER A 25 -3.43 12.17 1.48
C SER A 25 -4.46 11.35 0.70
N SER A 26 -4.17 10.09 0.37
CA SER A 26 -5.04 9.23 -0.43
C SER A 26 -6.07 8.48 0.41
N PHE A 27 -5.75 8.15 1.65
CA PHE A 27 -6.61 7.32 2.50
C PHE A 27 -6.93 8.01 3.81
N GLN A 28 -8.18 7.88 4.27
CA GLN A 28 -8.57 8.28 5.62
C GLN A 28 -8.30 7.15 6.60
N ASN A 29 -8.15 7.47 7.89
CA ASN A 29 -7.96 6.51 8.98
C ASN A 29 -6.84 5.48 8.71
N LEU A 30 -5.78 5.89 7.99
CA LEU A 30 -4.64 5.07 7.65
C LEU A 30 -3.94 4.58 8.92
N CYS A 31 -4.06 3.28 9.21
CA CYS A 31 -3.49 2.68 10.41
C CYS A 31 -2.93 1.28 10.12
N LEU A 32 -1.63 1.09 10.36
CA LEU A 32 -0.99 -0.21 10.24
C LEU A 32 -1.09 -0.96 11.57
N GLN A 33 -1.89 -2.02 11.60
CA GLN A 33 -2.06 -2.88 12.76
C GLN A 33 -1.15 -4.10 12.64
N LEU A 34 -0.13 -4.14 13.48
CA LEU A 34 0.81 -5.26 13.55
C LEU A 34 0.11 -6.57 13.94
N ARG A 35 0.44 -7.66 13.24
CA ARG A 35 -0.07 -9.01 13.57
C ARG A 35 1.04 -9.92 14.08
N HIS A 36 2.16 -9.98 13.36
CA HIS A 36 3.27 -10.83 13.72
C HIS A 36 4.59 -10.23 13.23
N ILE A 37 5.64 -10.38 14.05
CA ILE A 37 7.02 -10.05 13.70
C ILE A 37 7.84 -11.31 13.87
N GLN A 38 8.65 -11.61 12.86
CA GLN A 38 9.60 -12.71 12.88
C GLN A 38 10.96 -12.22 12.37
N ARG A 39 12.01 -12.45 13.15
CA ARG A 39 13.38 -12.37 12.64
C ARG A 39 13.67 -13.64 11.87
N THR A 40 13.82 -13.52 10.54
CA THR A 40 14.02 -14.67 9.64
C THR A 40 15.50 -15.03 9.56
N THR A 41 16.37 -14.02 9.56
CA THR A 41 17.83 -14.17 9.66
C THR A 41 18.40 -12.96 10.42
N ASP A 42 19.72 -12.89 10.55
CA ASP A 42 20.34 -11.72 11.18
C ASP A 42 20.14 -10.40 10.43
N ARG A 43 19.87 -10.49 9.12
CA ARG A 43 19.66 -9.34 8.24
C ARG A 43 18.20 -9.07 7.93
N PHE A 44 17.31 -10.05 8.09
CA PHE A 44 15.94 -9.96 7.62
C PHE A 44 14.92 -10.09 8.76
N VAL A 45 13.99 -9.14 8.81
CA VAL A 45 12.80 -9.20 9.67
C VAL A 45 11.56 -9.16 8.80
N SER A 46 10.75 -10.20 8.90
CA SER A 46 9.46 -10.30 8.22
C SER A 46 8.34 -9.92 9.17
N VAL A 47 7.39 -9.14 8.66
CA VAL A 47 6.25 -8.65 9.41
C VAL A 47 4.99 -8.90 8.62
N THR A 48 3.96 -9.40 9.30
CA THR A 48 2.60 -9.40 8.79
C THR A 48 1.76 -8.43 9.60
N ALA A 49 0.89 -7.72 8.91
CA ALA A 49 0.04 -6.68 9.47
C ALA A 49 -1.29 -6.59 8.71
N THR A 50 -2.19 -5.79 9.25
CA THR A 50 -3.40 -5.33 8.58
C THR A 50 -3.30 -3.83 8.39
N LEU A 51 -3.33 -3.37 7.16
CA LEU A 51 -3.43 -1.94 6.85
C LEU A 51 -4.90 -1.56 6.81
N ASN A 52 -5.33 -0.78 7.78
CA ASN A 52 -6.68 -0.26 7.88
C ASN A 52 -6.75 1.08 7.15
N VAL A 53 -7.67 1.20 6.20
CA VAL A 53 -7.91 2.44 5.45
C VAL A 53 -9.39 2.66 5.24
N THR A 54 -9.81 3.91 5.22
CA THR A 54 -11.16 4.31 4.80
C THR A 54 -11.08 4.95 3.43
N VAL A 55 -11.90 4.48 2.50
CA VAL A 55 -12.03 5.04 1.15
C VAL A 55 -12.72 6.40 1.23
N SER A 56 -12.06 7.44 0.73
CA SER A 56 -12.56 8.81 0.68
C SER A 56 -12.62 9.33 -0.76
N GLU A 57 -13.11 10.55 -0.96
CA GLU A 57 -13.03 11.20 -2.27
C GLU A 57 -11.58 11.34 -2.74
N SER A 58 -10.64 11.65 -1.83
CA SER A 58 -9.20 11.68 -2.13
C SER A 58 -8.66 10.32 -2.57
N THR A 59 -9.23 9.21 -2.09
CA THR A 59 -8.88 7.88 -2.60
C THR A 59 -9.26 7.75 -4.07
N PHE A 60 -10.44 8.23 -4.46
CA PHE A 60 -10.83 8.21 -5.85
C PHE A 60 -10.01 9.16 -6.71
N GLU A 61 -9.55 10.29 -6.19
CA GLU A 61 -8.71 11.23 -6.94
C GLU A 61 -7.29 10.70 -7.13
N ASN A 62 -6.69 10.15 -6.08
CA ASN A 62 -5.27 9.79 -6.06
C ASN A 62 -5.00 8.34 -6.44
N VAL A 63 -5.94 7.42 -6.18
CA VAL A 63 -5.74 5.96 -6.34
C VAL A 63 -6.63 5.38 -7.42
N PHE A 64 -7.90 5.80 -7.50
CA PHE A 64 -8.83 5.30 -8.52
C PHE A 64 -9.38 6.40 -9.46
N PRO A 65 -8.54 7.29 -10.04
CA PRO A 65 -9.03 8.44 -10.82
C PRO A 65 -9.83 8.03 -12.06
N HIS A 66 -9.55 6.84 -12.58
CA HIS A 66 -10.25 6.25 -13.71
C HIS A 66 -11.67 5.74 -13.37
N LEU A 67 -11.97 5.48 -12.09
CA LEU A 67 -13.24 4.91 -11.66
C LEU A 67 -14.33 5.99 -11.71
N LYS A 68 -15.02 6.08 -12.86
CA LYS A 68 -16.14 7.02 -13.09
C LYS A 68 -17.52 6.41 -12.82
N ASP A 69 -17.59 5.09 -12.63
CA ASP A 69 -18.83 4.39 -12.32
C ASP A 69 -19.39 4.86 -10.97
N LYS A 70 -20.56 5.51 -11.00
CA LYS A 70 -21.20 6.06 -9.79
C LYS A 70 -21.65 4.98 -8.81
N PHE A 71 -22.04 3.81 -9.30
CA PHE A 71 -22.48 2.69 -8.48
C PHE A 71 -21.30 2.04 -7.73
N LEU A 72 -20.17 1.84 -8.41
CA LEU A 72 -18.96 1.34 -7.74
C LEU A 72 -18.40 2.35 -6.74
N ARG A 73 -18.36 3.64 -7.11
CA ARG A 73 -17.93 4.70 -6.19
C ARG A 73 -18.83 4.79 -4.96
N SER A 74 -20.15 4.74 -5.12
CA SER A 74 -21.07 4.83 -3.98
C SER A 74 -20.97 3.62 -3.05
N LYS A 75 -20.71 2.42 -3.58
CA LYS A 75 -20.42 1.23 -2.76
C LYS A 75 -19.14 1.38 -1.94
N LEU A 76 -18.09 1.96 -2.54
CA LEU A 76 -16.76 2.06 -1.93
C LEU A 76 -16.62 3.24 -0.98
N LEU A 77 -17.27 4.38 -1.26
CA LEU A 77 -17.10 5.59 -0.45
C LEU A 77 -17.47 5.34 1.01
N GLY A 78 -16.57 5.72 1.92
CA GLY A 78 -16.73 5.52 3.36
C GLY A 78 -16.46 4.10 3.85
N GLN A 79 -16.20 3.13 2.96
CA GLN A 79 -15.89 1.77 3.38
C GLN A 79 -14.55 1.71 4.10
N HIS A 80 -14.53 0.95 5.19
CA HIS A 80 -13.32 0.63 5.93
C HIS A 80 -12.74 -0.69 5.42
N LEU A 81 -11.60 -0.61 4.76
CA LEU A 81 -10.90 -1.76 4.19
C LEU A 81 -9.81 -2.23 5.15
N GLN A 82 -9.89 -3.50 5.54
CA GLN A 82 -8.82 -4.20 6.23
C GLN A 82 -7.95 -4.91 5.20
N VAL A 83 -6.86 -4.27 4.80
CA VAL A 83 -5.98 -4.73 3.73
C VAL A 83 -4.90 -5.63 4.33
N PRO A 84 -4.81 -6.93 3.96
CA PRO A 84 -3.68 -7.75 4.34
C PRO A 84 -2.38 -7.13 3.84
N TYR A 85 -1.42 -6.98 4.74
CA TYR A 85 -0.17 -6.29 4.52
C TYR A 85 1.01 -7.14 5.01
N SER A 86 2.08 -7.19 4.24
CA SER A 86 3.35 -7.77 4.69
C SER A 86 4.49 -6.84 4.35
N VAL A 87 5.49 -6.80 5.22
CA VAL A 87 6.74 -6.09 4.98
C VAL A 87 7.94 -6.93 5.39
N CYS A 88 9.00 -6.90 4.58
CA CYS A 88 10.31 -7.45 4.89
C CYS A 88 11.30 -6.30 5.00
N PHE A 89 11.96 -6.21 6.15
CA PHE A 89 13.02 -5.24 6.41
C PHE A 89 14.37 -5.94 6.28
N GLU A 90 15.29 -5.31 5.58
CA GLU A 90 16.68 -5.74 5.41
C GLU A 90 17.62 -4.75 6.10
N TRP A 91 18.54 -5.26 6.91
CA TRP A 91 19.62 -4.48 7.50
C TRP A 91 20.94 -4.70 6.79
N ASP A 92 21.67 -3.62 6.58
CA ASP A 92 23.08 -3.68 6.24
C ASP A 92 23.90 -4.05 7.48
N ALA A 93 24.63 -5.17 7.39
CA ALA A 93 25.38 -5.71 8.51
C ALA A 93 26.63 -4.87 8.86
N ALA A 94 27.13 -4.04 7.95
CA ALA A 94 28.31 -3.21 8.18
C ALA A 94 27.95 -1.91 8.92
N SER A 95 26.87 -1.23 8.51
CA SER A 95 26.43 0.05 9.06
C SER A 95 25.35 -0.06 10.15
N TRP A 96 24.78 -1.25 10.35
CA TRP A 96 23.64 -1.49 11.25
C TRP A 96 22.40 -0.66 10.92
N ARG A 97 22.30 -0.19 9.66
CA ARG A 97 21.18 0.60 9.16
C ARG A 97 20.22 -0.26 8.35
N LEU A 98 18.97 0.18 8.28
CA LEU A 98 17.96 -0.39 7.40
C LEU A 98 18.33 -0.06 5.94
N SER A 99 18.62 -1.06 5.13
CA SER A 99 19.01 -0.89 3.72
C SER A 99 17.82 -1.02 2.77
N ARG A 100 16.83 -1.86 3.10
CA ARG A 100 15.68 -2.12 2.21
C ARG A 100 14.40 -2.44 2.97
N VAL A 101 13.29 -2.00 2.41
CA VAL A 101 11.92 -2.27 2.84
C VAL A 101 11.15 -2.82 1.64
N GLU A 102 10.73 -4.08 1.72
CA GLU A 102 9.93 -4.74 0.70
C GLU A 102 8.51 -4.91 1.22
N THR A 103 7.53 -4.32 0.55
CA THR A 103 6.14 -4.29 1.01
C THR A 103 5.24 -5.06 0.04
N THR A 104 4.15 -5.60 0.54
CA THR A 104 3.10 -6.19 -0.29
C THR A 104 1.75 -5.93 0.33
N THR A 105 0.80 -5.53 -0.51
CA THR A 105 -0.58 -5.21 -0.12
C THR A 105 -1.54 -6.06 -0.94
N ASN A 106 -2.66 -6.47 -0.31
CA ASN A 106 -3.72 -7.21 -1.00
C ASN A 106 -5.04 -6.45 -0.91
N PHE A 107 -5.28 -5.56 -1.87
CA PHE A 107 -6.56 -4.84 -1.97
C PHE A 107 -7.69 -5.72 -2.52
N THR A 108 -7.38 -6.80 -3.23
CA THR A 108 -8.37 -7.70 -3.83
C THR A 108 -9.30 -8.30 -2.77
N THR A 109 -8.75 -8.76 -1.64
CA THR A 109 -9.55 -9.38 -0.56
C THR A 109 -10.62 -8.43 0.01
N PRO A 110 -10.28 -7.25 0.55
CA PRO A 110 -11.30 -6.35 1.10
C PRO A 110 -12.23 -5.78 0.03
N LEU A 111 -11.75 -5.53 -1.19
CA LEU A 111 -12.63 -5.06 -2.27
C LEU A 111 -13.64 -6.13 -2.69
N LEU A 112 -13.25 -7.42 -2.71
CA LEU A 112 -14.17 -8.51 -3.02
C LEU A 112 -15.29 -8.61 -1.99
N LEU A 113 -14.98 -8.40 -0.70
CA LEU A 113 -15.99 -8.37 0.36
C LEU A 113 -17.01 -7.23 0.18
N VAL A 114 -16.56 -6.06 -0.27
CA VAL A 114 -17.44 -4.89 -0.49
C VAL A 114 -18.25 -5.03 -1.77
N LEU A 115 -17.62 -5.44 -2.87
CA LEU A 115 -18.21 -5.42 -4.21
C LEU A 115 -19.00 -6.70 -4.53
N GLY A 116 -18.62 -7.82 -3.92
CA GLY A 116 -19.31 -9.10 -4.00
C GLY A 116 -18.96 -9.93 -5.24
N ASN A 117 -18.11 -9.44 -6.14
CA ASN A 117 -17.68 -10.19 -7.33
C ASN A 117 -16.32 -9.71 -7.84
N LEU A 118 -15.60 -10.58 -8.57
CA LEU A 118 -14.26 -10.28 -9.09
C LEU A 118 -14.25 -9.36 -10.31
N LEU A 119 -15.34 -9.26 -11.07
CA LEU A 119 -15.42 -8.38 -12.24
C LEU A 119 -15.35 -6.91 -11.80
N ASP A 120 -16.12 -6.53 -10.79
CA ASP A 120 -16.10 -5.19 -10.20
C ASP A 120 -14.76 -4.90 -9.53
N VAL A 121 -14.17 -5.87 -8.82
CA VAL A 121 -12.83 -5.72 -8.23
C VAL A 121 -11.78 -5.47 -9.31
N SER A 122 -11.83 -6.23 -10.41
CA SER A 122 -10.96 -6.02 -11.56
C SER A 122 -11.17 -4.62 -12.14
N SER A 123 -12.42 -4.18 -12.30
CA SER A 123 -12.73 -2.83 -12.80
C SER A 123 -12.13 -1.72 -11.93
N VAL A 124 -12.06 -1.92 -10.62
CA VAL A 124 -11.48 -0.94 -9.68
C VAL A 124 -9.95 -0.94 -9.71
N LEU A 125 -9.32 -2.12 -9.86
CA LEU A 125 -7.86 -2.27 -9.76
C LEU A 125 -7.11 -2.13 -11.10
N THR A 126 -7.73 -2.42 -12.24
CA THR A 126 -7.02 -2.54 -13.55
C THR A 126 -6.26 -1.28 -13.96
N ARG A 127 -6.73 -0.09 -13.57
CA ARG A 127 -6.06 1.19 -13.88
C ARG A 127 -5.82 2.02 -12.62
N ALA A 128 -5.78 1.36 -11.47
CA ALA A 128 -5.54 2.03 -10.21
C ALA A 128 -4.10 2.54 -10.18
N LEU A 129 -3.91 3.75 -9.66
CA LEU A 129 -2.60 4.34 -9.41
C LEU A 129 -2.05 3.84 -8.07
N ILE A 130 -2.13 2.53 -7.86
CA ILE A 130 -1.55 1.83 -6.72
C ILE A 130 -1.02 0.48 -7.18
N THR A 131 0.23 0.22 -6.86
CA THR A 131 0.93 -1.01 -7.21
C THR A 131 0.76 -2.07 -6.13
N ARG A 132 1.14 -3.32 -6.43
CA ARG A 132 1.04 -4.45 -5.49
C ARG A 132 1.88 -4.24 -4.23
N ASP A 133 3.04 -3.62 -4.36
CA ASP A 133 3.88 -3.23 -3.23
C ASP A 133 3.33 -2.01 -2.46
N GLY A 134 2.22 -1.44 -2.90
CA GLY A 134 1.47 -0.41 -2.19
C GLY A 134 1.87 1.01 -2.55
N ALA A 135 2.78 1.23 -3.50
CA ALA A 135 3.15 2.58 -3.91
C ALA A 135 1.99 3.26 -4.65
N VAL A 136 1.73 4.51 -4.30
CA VAL A 136 0.64 5.32 -4.85
C VAL A 136 1.19 6.32 -5.86
N GLY A 137 0.37 6.69 -6.84
CA GLY A 137 0.68 7.74 -7.81
C GLY A 137 1.66 7.30 -8.90
N ILE A 138 1.89 5.99 -9.02
CA ILE A 138 2.66 5.42 -10.13
C ILE A 138 1.70 5.21 -11.29
N ASN A 139 2.01 5.85 -12.41
CA ASN A 139 1.32 5.65 -13.66
C ASN A 139 2.13 4.60 -14.42
N ASP A 140 1.77 3.33 -14.29
CA ASP A 140 2.34 2.27 -15.13
C ASP A 140 1.83 2.51 -16.57
N MET A 141 2.58 3.30 -17.34
CA MET A 141 2.41 3.45 -18.79
C MET A 141 3.43 2.58 -19.52
#